data_AF-A0A9D9QVK5-F1
#
_entry.id   AF-A0A9D9QVK5-F1
#
_cell.length_a   1.000
_cell.length_b   1.000
_cell.length_c   1.000
_cell.angle_alpha   90.00
_cell.angle_beta   90.00
_cell.angle_gamma   90.00
#
_symmetry.space_group_name_H-M   'P 1'
#
loop_
_entity.id
_entity.type
_entity.pdbx_description
1 polymer ?
#
loop_
_entity_poly.entity_id
_entity_poly.type
_entity_poly.pdbx_seq_one_letter_code
_entity_poly.pdbx_strand_id
1 'polypeptide(L)'
;MLVYLRLVKESFSFAMNALRTNKLRTLLSLLGVTIGIFSIIAVLAAVDSLDQKIKKDLSSLDKNTIYLARFCFGPSEIPRWKRDQFPDVNYEEYQTLKDNLPDAQ
;
A
#
# COMPACT_ATOMS: atom_id res chain seq x y z
N MET A 1 -26.83 -25.54 -39.97
CA MET A 1 -25.73 -24.91 -39.19
C MET A 1 -25.12 -23.68 -39.88
N LEU A 2 -24.74 -23.74 -41.16
CA LEU A 2 -24.18 -22.61 -41.94
C LEU A 2 -25.04 -21.32 -41.95
N VAL A 3 -26.36 -21.44 -41.85
CA VAL A 3 -27.29 -20.30 -41.79
C VAL A 3 -27.09 -19.46 -40.52
N TYR A 4 -26.83 -20.08 -39.37
CA TYR A 4 -26.56 -19.36 -38.13
C TYR A 4 -25.28 -18.53 -38.21
N LEU A 5 -24.21 -19.07 -38.83
CA LEU A 5 -22.97 -18.33 -39.05
C LEU A 5 -23.17 -17.11 -39.96
N ARG A 6 -24.01 -17.23 -41.00
CA ARG A 6 -24.37 -16.08 -41.84
C ARG A 6 -25.17 -15.03 -41.07
N LEU A 7 -26.14 -15.46 -40.27
CA LEU A 7 -26.99 -14.55 -39.49
C LEU A 7 -26.20 -13.77 -38.43
N VAL A 8 -25.25 -14.42 -37.76
CA VAL A 8 -24.33 -13.75 -36.82
C VAL A 8 -23.43 -12.76 -37.55
N LYS A 9 -22.89 -13.13 -38.72
CA LYS A 9 -22.05 -12.24 -39.53
C LYS A 9 -22.81 -10.99 -39.98
N GLU A 10 -24.06 -11.16 -40.40
CA GLU A 10 -24.93 -10.08 -40.87
C GLU A 10 -25.35 -9.16 -39.72
N SER A 11 -25.73 -9.74 -38.56
CA SER A 11 -26.06 -9.01 -37.34
C SER A 11 -24.86 -8.22 -36.79
N PHE A 12 -23.66 -8.80 -36.83
CA PHE A 12 -22.42 -8.11 -36.43
C PHE A 12 -22.09 -6.96 -37.37
N SER A 13 -22.22 -7.17 -38.69
CA SER A 13 -22.02 -6.12 -39.69
C SER A 13 -23.02 -4.97 -39.52
N PHE A 14 -24.28 -5.28 -39.20
CA PHE A 14 -25.31 -4.28 -38.92
C PHE A 14 -24.99 -3.47 -37.66
N ALA A 15 -24.60 -4.12 -36.56
CA ALA A 15 -24.19 -3.45 -35.33
C ALA A 15 -22.99 -2.53 -35.56
N MET A 16 -21.97 -2.98 -36.30
CA MET A 16 -20.79 -2.19 -36.62
C MET A 16 -21.13 -0.95 -37.46
N ASN A 17 -22.08 -1.09 -38.39
CA ASN A 17 -22.57 0.03 -39.20
C ASN A 17 -23.34 1.05 -38.33
N ALA A 18 -24.23 0.57 -37.46
CA ALA A 18 -24.99 1.43 -36.53
C ALA A 18 -24.08 2.21 -35.57
N LEU A 19 -23.00 1.59 -35.08
CA LEU A 19 -21.98 2.24 -34.26
C LEU A 19 -21.26 3.38 -35.00
N ARG A 20 -20.99 3.19 -36.30
CA ARG A 20 -20.37 4.20 -37.18
C ARG A 20 -21.34 5.30 -37.61
N THR A 21 -22.64 5.04 -37.69
CA THR A 21 -23.65 6.06 -37.99
C THR A 21 -23.81 7.06 -36.85
N ASN A 22 -23.75 6.60 -35.59
CA ASN A 22 -23.91 7.45 -34.41
C ASN A 22 -22.61 7.66 -33.61
N LYS A 23 -21.55 8.12 -34.29
CA LYS A 23 -20.19 8.24 -33.71
C LYS A 23 -20.14 9.03 -32.40
N LEU A 24 -20.88 10.14 -32.29
CA LEU A 24 -20.84 10.98 -31.08
C LEU A 24 -21.39 10.25 -29.86
N ARG A 25 -22.57 9.62 -29.99
CA ARG A 25 -23.21 8.92 -28.88
C ARG A 25 -22.39 7.72 -28.41
N THR A 26 -21.88 6.94 -29.36
CA THR A 26 -21.12 5.72 -29.05
C THR A 26 -19.75 6.06 -28.46
N LEU A 27 -19.08 7.11 -28.94
CA LEU A 27 -17.79 7.56 -28.44
C LEU A 27 -17.91 8.16 -27.04
N LEU A 28 -18.89 9.04 -26.78
CA LEU A 28 -19.10 9.62 -25.45
C LEU A 28 -19.46 8.54 -24.40
N SER A 29 -20.29 7.57 -24.78
CA SER A 29 -20.64 6.46 -23.89
C SER A 29 -19.43 5.57 -23.59
N LEU A 30 -18.60 5.27 -24.58
CA LEU A 30 -17.38 4.49 -24.39
C LEU A 30 -16.40 5.24 -23.49
N LEU A 31 -16.16 6.53 -23.76
CA LEU A 31 -15.28 7.37 -22.94
C LEU A 31 -15.74 7.40 -21.49
N GLY A 32 -17.03 7.63 -21.23
CA GLY A 32 -17.57 7.66 -19.87
C GLY A 32 -17.30 6.36 -19.09
N VAL A 33 -17.55 5.20 -19.71
CA VAL A 33 -17.30 3.90 -19.08
C VAL A 33 -15.80 3.67 -18.85
N THR A 34 -14.95 4.01 -19.83
CA THR A 34 -13.49 3.83 -19.69
C THR A 34 -12.90 4.70 -18.57
N ILE A 35 -13.31 5.97 -18.47
CA ILE A 35 -12.86 6.88 -17.42
C ILE A 35 -13.37 6.40 -16.05
N GLY A 36 -14.61 5.92 -15.97
CA GLY A 36 -15.18 5.38 -14.74
C GLY A 36 -14.40 4.17 -14.21
N ILE A 37 -14.18 3.16 -15.05
CA ILE A 37 -13.43 1.96 -14.66
C ILE A 37 -11.97 2.31 -14.33
N PHE A 38 -11.34 3.18 -15.13
CA PHE A 38 -9.97 3.63 -14.89
C PHE A 38 -9.84 4.32 -13.53
N SER A 39 -10.77 5.20 -13.17
CA SER A 39 -10.76 5.89 -11.88
C SER A 39 -10.87 4.93 -10.69
N ILE A 40 -11.73 3.91 -10.78
CA ILE A 40 -11.90 2.93 -9.70
C ILE A 40 -10.61 2.12 -9.52
N ILE A 41 -10.03 1.62 -10.61
CA ILE A 41 -8.79 0.84 -10.57
C ILE A 41 -7.63 1.70 -10.03
N ALA A 42 -7.52 2.96 -10.46
CA ALA A 42 -6.46 3.86 -10.01
C ALA A 42 -6.53 4.14 -8.51
N VAL A 43 -7.73 4.39 -7.96
CA VAL A 43 -7.90 4.63 -6.52
C VAL A 43 -7.55 3.38 -5.72
N LEU A 44 -8.03 2.20 -6.13
CA LEU A 44 -7.70 0.94 -5.46
C LEU A 44 -6.19 0.69 -5.45
N ALA A 45 -5.53 0.85 -6.61
CA ALA A 45 -4.08 0.69 -6.71
C ALA A 45 -3.32 1.69 -5.85
N ALA A 46 -3.78 2.95 -5.76
CA ALA A 46 -3.16 3.96 -4.91
C ALA A 46 -3.31 3.62 -3.42
N VAL A 47 -4.49 3.15 -3.00
CA VAL A 47 -4.74 2.72 -1.61
C VAL A 47 -3.88 1.51 -1.28
N ASP A 48 -3.84 0.49 -2.14
CA ASP A 48 -3.04 -0.71 -1.92
C ASP A 48 -1.55 -0.39 -1.87
N SER A 49 -1.07 0.49 -2.75
CA SER A 49 0.32 0.95 -2.74
C SER A 49 0.65 1.73 -1.46
N LEU A 50 -0.28 2.55 -0.97
CA LEU A 50 -0.08 3.32 0.25
C LEU A 50 -0.09 2.40 1.47
N ASP A 51 -1.02 1.44 1.56
CA ASP A 51 -1.07 0.46 2.64
C ASP A 51 0.22 -0.36 2.68
N GLN A 52 0.67 -0.87 1.53
CA GLN A 52 1.93 -1.60 1.44
C GLN A 52 3.12 -0.71 1.85
N LYS A 53 3.14 0.55 1.45
CA LYS A 53 4.21 1.48 1.82
C LYS A 53 4.20 1.79 3.32
N ILE A 54 3.06 2.09 3.90
CA ILE A 54 2.91 2.36 5.34
C ILE A 54 3.30 1.12 6.14
N LYS A 55 2.81 -0.05 5.73
CA LYS A 55 3.16 -1.32 6.37
C LYS A 55 4.65 -1.60 6.23
N LYS A 56 5.27 -1.31 5.10
CA LYS A 56 6.72 -1.45 4.90
C LYS A 56 7.51 -0.46 5.75
N ASP A 57 7.09 0.79 5.83
CA ASP A 57 7.77 1.82 6.62
C ASP A 57 7.64 1.50 8.13
N LEU A 58 6.45 1.09 8.60
CA LEU A 58 6.24 0.57 9.96
C LEU A 58 6.96 -0.76 10.21
N SER A 59 7.07 -1.63 9.20
CA SER A 59 7.83 -2.88 9.30
C SER A 59 9.34 -2.67 9.09
N SER A 60 9.78 -1.49 8.66
CA SER A 60 11.20 -1.11 8.70
C SER A 60 11.57 -0.52 10.05
N LEU A 61 10.55 -0.06 10.80
CA LEU A 61 10.60 0.17 12.23
C LEU A 61 10.38 -1.15 13.03
N ASP A 62 10.47 -2.33 12.40
CA ASP A 62 10.05 -3.62 13.01
C ASP A 62 11.05 -4.18 14.03
N LYS A 63 10.46 -4.45 15.21
CA LYS A 63 10.68 -5.54 16.17
C LYS A 63 12.05 -5.78 16.81
N ASN A 64 13.15 -5.34 16.23
CA ASN A 64 14.48 -5.76 16.70
C ASN A 64 15.49 -4.64 16.88
N THR A 65 14.99 -3.42 17.08
CA THR A 65 15.83 -2.28 17.49
C THR A 65 15.54 -1.96 18.95
N ILE A 66 16.55 -2.24 19.79
CA ILE A 66 16.52 -1.95 21.21
C ILE A 66 17.11 -0.55 21.41
N TYR A 67 16.26 0.42 21.74
CA TYR A 67 16.71 1.77 22.11
C TYR A 67 17.23 1.77 23.55
N LEU A 68 18.55 1.94 23.71
CA LEU A 68 19.18 2.11 25.02
C LEU A 68 19.17 3.60 25.39
N ALA A 69 18.27 3.99 26.29
CA ALA A 69 18.17 5.36 26.78
C ALA A 69 18.00 5.36 28.30
N ARG A 70 18.52 6.39 28.98
CA ARG A 70 18.36 6.60 30.43
C ARG A 70 16.88 6.65 30.86
N PHE A 71 16.00 7.05 29.95
CA PHE A 71 14.57 7.16 30.20
C PHE A 71 13.78 6.30 29.21
N CYS A 72 12.81 5.54 29.73
CA CYS A 72 11.86 4.81 28.90
C CYS A 72 10.90 5.79 28.21
N PHE A 73 10.71 5.64 26.91
CA PHE A 73 9.72 6.39 26.13
C PHE A 73 8.27 5.87 26.32
N GLY A 74 8.10 4.71 26.95
CA GLY A 74 6.79 4.10 27.25
C GLY A 74 6.29 4.33 28.68
N PRO A 75 5.01 3.99 28.97
CA PRO A 75 4.47 4.03 30.33
C PRO A 75 5.25 3.05 31.21
N SER A 76 5.73 3.52 32.35
CA SER A 76 6.53 2.73 33.28
C SER A 76 5.94 2.79 34.68
N GLU A 77 5.96 1.67 35.39
CA GLU A 77 5.46 1.54 36.76
C GLU A 77 6.37 2.22 37.81
N ILE A 78 7.56 2.66 37.41
CA ILE A 78 8.57 3.25 38.30
C ILE A 78 8.29 4.75 38.53
N PRO A 79 8.20 5.22 39.79
CA PRO A 79 8.06 6.63 40.12
C PRO A 79 9.20 7.50 39.54
N ARG A 80 8.86 8.71 39.04
CA ARG A 80 9.82 9.59 38.33
C ARG A 80 11.09 9.87 39.14
N TRP A 81 10.95 10.22 40.41
CA TRP A 81 12.06 10.57 41.31
C TRP A 81 13.09 9.44 41.51
N LYS A 82 12.70 8.18 41.34
CA LYS A 82 13.61 7.03 41.39
C LYS A 82 14.33 6.81 40.05
N ARG A 83 13.69 7.22 38.96
CA ARG A 83 14.22 7.12 37.60
C ARG A 83 15.35 8.13 37.35
N ASP A 84 15.24 9.31 37.94
CA ASP A 84 16.24 10.37 37.82
C ASP A 84 17.55 10.05 38.54
N GLN A 85 17.57 9.02 39.41
CA GLN A 85 18.77 8.53 40.08
C GLN A 85 19.54 7.50 39.26
N PHE A 86 19.03 7.05 38.12
CA PHE A 86 19.74 6.09 37.28
C PHE A 86 20.95 6.75 36.61
N PRO A 87 22.12 6.06 36.59
CA PRO A 87 23.32 6.57 35.93
C PRO A 87 23.08 6.78 34.44
N ASP A 88 23.83 7.71 33.85
CA ASP A 88 23.83 7.92 32.41
C ASP A 88 24.41 6.70 31.68
N VAL A 89 23.83 6.39 30.53
CA VAL A 89 24.28 5.27 29.68
C VAL A 89 25.67 5.59 29.15
N ASN A 90 26.67 4.77 29.52
CA ASN A 90 28.04 4.95 29.02
C ASN A 90 28.22 4.27 27.66
N TYR A 91 29.10 4.83 26.83
CA TYR A 91 29.39 4.32 25.49
C TYR A 91 30.04 2.92 25.52
N GLU A 92 30.79 2.60 26.58
CA GLU A 92 31.41 1.28 26.74
C GLU A 92 30.39 0.16 27.02
N GLU A 93 29.34 0.46 27.80
CA GLU A 93 28.23 -0.48 28.01
C GLU A 93 27.45 -0.71 26.72
N TYR A 94 27.26 0.33 25.91
CA TYR A 94 26.66 0.20 24.59
C TYR A 94 27.45 -0.76 23.69
N GLN A 95 28.78 -0.63 23.64
CA GLN A 95 29.61 -1.56 22.85
C GLN A 95 29.54 -2.99 23.38
N THR A 96 29.59 -3.15 24.70
CA THR A 96 29.47 -4.47 25.36
C THR A 96 28.13 -5.13 25.02
N LEU A 97 27.02 -4.40 25.07
CA LEU A 97 25.70 -4.93 24.74
C LEU A 97 25.56 -5.28 23.26
N LYS A 98 26.14 -4.46 22.38
CA LYS A 98 26.16 -4.71 20.93
C LYS A 98 26.92 -6.00 20.57
N ASP A 99 28.05 -6.26 21.22
CA ASP A 99 28.86 -7.45 20.95
C ASP A 99 28.21 -8.74 21.47
N ASN A 100 27.37 -8.64 22.52
CA ASN A 100 26.71 -9.79 23.14
C ASN A 100 25.30 -10.09 22.59
N LEU A 101 24.68 -9.17 21.85
CA LEU A 101 23.37 -9.36 21.23
C LEU A 101 23.49 -9.31 19.70
N PRO A 102 23.86 -10.43 19.03
CA PRO A 102 24.02 -10.48 17.58
C PRO A 102 22.71 -10.32 16.80
N ASP A 103 21.57 -10.55 17.46
CA ASP A 103 20.25 -10.38 16.84
C ASP A 103 19.74 -8.94 16.92
N ALA A 104 20.11 -8.11 17.90
CA ALA A 104 19.55 -6.77 18.05
C ALA A 104 20.40 -5.71 17.31
N GLN A 105 19.81 -4.98 16.36
CA GLN A 105 20.46 -3.90 15.59
C GLN A 105 19.99 -2.51 16.01
#